data_AF-A0A927YFQ2-F1
#
_entry.id   AF-A0A927YFQ2-F1
#
_cell.length_a   1.000
_cell.length_b   1.000
_cell.length_c   1.000
_cell.angle_alpha   90.00
_cell.angle_beta   90.00
_cell.angle_gamma   90.00
#
_symmetry.space_group_name_H-M   'P 1'
#
loop_
_entity.id
_entity.type
_entity.pdbx_description
1 polymer ?
#
loop_
_entity_poly.entity_id
_entity_poly.type
_entity_poly.pdbx_seq_one_letter_code
_entity_poly.pdbx_strand_id
1 'polypeptide(L)'
;AELYPEYRLDFERLIQQNTTYFGNMMICKKALLDDYAEWLFTILFALQKRVDMTGYNDYQKRLYGFISEILLMVYLQHNHLRVYECDVAVIGEKKETRETLDAIGLYMAEGNPEGAKNYFRKIYRKRPDILMEASDTGGELKLCLQLFAVLDREDAQYGTNRVKNGGGDLSELLAFIKESNRAAQQCAKGDEALWKAMLTEDKKNEAALEIALHLQREIAKQ
;
A
#
# COMPACT_ATOMS: atom_id res chain seq x y z
N ALA A 1 5.19 9.10 29.05
CA ALA A 1 5.43 8.53 30.40
C ALA A 1 6.31 9.43 31.27
N GLU A 2 7.52 9.84 30.85
CA GLU A 2 8.36 10.73 31.67
C GLU A 2 7.84 12.18 31.75
N LEU A 3 7.44 12.75 30.61
CA LEU A 3 6.97 14.15 30.52
C LEU A 3 5.49 14.29 30.89
N TYR A 4 4.69 13.37 30.33
CA TYR A 4 3.24 13.30 30.51
C TYR A 4 2.88 11.85 30.91
N PRO A 5 2.96 11.49 32.21
CA PRO A 5 2.62 10.14 32.68
C PRO A 5 1.14 9.81 32.51
N GLU A 6 0.25 10.79 32.59
CA GLU A 6 -1.20 10.66 32.48
C GLU A 6 -1.66 10.17 31.10
N TYR A 7 -0.91 10.48 30.04
CA TYR A 7 -1.20 10.03 28.67
C TYR A 7 -0.72 8.59 28.38
N ARG A 8 0.00 7.95 29.31
CA ARG A 8 0.69 6.66 29.06
C ARG A 8 -0.29 5.54 28.69
N LEU A 9 -1.34 5.37 29.46
CA LEU A 9 -2.29 4.26 29.27
C LEU A 9 -3.05 4.40 27.95
N ASP A 10 -3.44 5.62 27.58
CA ASP A 10 -4.07 5.90 26.30
C ASP A 10 -3.12 5.62 25.14
N PHE A 11 -1.85 6.03 25.24
CA PHE A 11 -0.84 5.72 24.24
C PHE A 11 -0.63 4.22 24.05
N GLU A 12 -0.42 3.47 25.15
CA GLU A 12 -0.22 2.01 25.11
C GLU A 12 -1.42 1.26 24.53
N ARG A 13 -2.64 1.73 24.82
CA ARG A 13 -3.86 1.18 24.24
C ARG A 13 -3.96 1.51 22.75
N LEU A 14 -3.75 2.76 22.35
CA LEU A 14 -3.97 3.23 20.98
C LEU A 14 -2.94 2.68 19.98
N ILE A 15 -1.68 2.51 20.39
CA ILE A 15 -0.66 1.95 19.49
C ILE A 15 -0.90 0.49 19.12
N GLN A 16 -1.76 -0.21 19.88
CA GLN A 16 -2.18 -1.59 19.59
C GLN A 16 -3.44 -1.66 18.70
N GLN A 17 -4.07 -0.52 18.40
CA GLN A 17 -5.26 -0.46 17.55
C GLN A 17 -4.89 -0.35 16.07
N ASN A 18 -5.87 -0.63 15.21
CA ASN A 18 -5.74 -0.55 13.75
C ASN A 18 -6.32 0.75 13.16
N THR A 19 -6.57 1.76 14.00
CA THR A 19 -7.16 3.04 13.60
C THR A 19 -6.29 4.21 14.04
N THR A 20 -6.14 5.21 13.17
CA THR A 20 -5.42 6.44 13.45
C THR A 20 -5.84 7.55 12.48
N TYR A 21 -5.47 8.81 12.79
CA TYR A 21 -5.69 9.94 11.89
C TYR A 21 -4.43 10.23 11.07
N PHE A 22 -4.48 9.96 9.77
CA PHE A 22 -3.37 10.20 8.85
C PHE A 22 -3.27 11.67 8.42
N GLY A 23 -2.05 12.13 8.12
CA GLY A 23 -1.80 13.42 7.49
C GLY A 23 -1.79 14.63 8.43
N ASN A 24 -1.96 14.43 9.74
CA ASN A 24 -2.00 15.52 10.74
C ASN A 24 -3.01 16.63 10.38
N MET A 25 -4.12 16.27 9.73
CA MET A 25 -5.15 17.22 9.29
C MET A 25 -6.19 17.43 10.39
N MET A 26 -6.39 18.68 10.81
CA MET A 26 -7.41 19.05 11.79
C MET A 26 -7.88 20.49 11.57
N ILE A 27 -9.16 20.75 11.89
CA ILE A 27 -9.73 22.11 11.94
C ILE A 27 -10.26 22.31 13.35
N CYS A 28 -9.74 23.32 14.06
CA CYS A 28 -10.14 23.60 15.43
C CYS A 28 -9.99 25.08 15.80
N LYS A 29 -10.37 25.43 17.03
CA LYS A 29 -10.12 26.76 17.60
C LYS A 29 -8.61 26.94 17.84
N LYS A 30 -8.10 28.15 17.60
CA LYS A 30 -6.68 28.49 17.82
C LYS A 30 -6.13 28.02 19.17
N ALA A 31 -6.85 28.29 20.26
CA ALA A 31 -6.40 27.92 21.61
C ALA A 31 -6.17 26.40 21.78
N LEU A 32 -6.97 25.57 21.10
CA LEU A 32 -6.79 24.12 21.13
C LEU A 32 -5.58 23.68 20.31
N LEU A 33 -5.35 24.33 19.17
CA LEU A 33 -4.16 24.06 18.36
C LEU A 33 -2.87 24.46 19.10
N ASP A 34 -2.88 25.60 19.80
CA ASP A 34 -1.73 26.06 20.59
C ASP A 34 -1.40 25.05 21.70
N ASP A 35 -2.41 24.61 22.46
CA ASP A 35 -2.24 23.64 23.55
C ASP A 35 -1.73 22.28 23.04
N TYR A 36 -2.34 21.78 21.95
CA TYR A 36 -1.87 20.57 21.29
C TYR A 36 -0.42 20.69 20.79
N ALA A 37 -0.08 21.81 20.15
CA ALA A 37 1.26 22.04 19.60
C ALA A 37 2.31 22.11 20.72
N GLU A 38 2.02 22.79 21.83
CA GLU A 38 2.91 22.85 22.99
C GLU A 38 3.17 21.46 23.55
N TRP A 39 2.12 20.66 23.75
CA TRP A 39 2.23 19.27 24.21
C TRP A 39 3.03 18.39 23.23
N LEU A 40 2.68 18.44 21.94
CA LEU A 40 3.30 17.64 20.89
C LEU A 40 4.80 17.96 20.75
N PHE A 41 5.15 19.24 20.58
CA PHE A 41 6.54 19.62 20.34
C PHE A 41 7.42 19.41 21.57
N THR A 42 6.88 19.54 22.79
CA THR A 42 7.60 19.16 24.01
C THR A 42 8.05 17.69 23.97
N ILE A 43 7.16 16.79 23.53
CA ILE A 43 7.49 15.37 23.34
C ILE A 43 8.49 15.18 22.19
N LEU A 44 8.25 15.78 21.03
CA LEU A 44 9.10 15.59 19.85
C LEU A 44 10.53 16.11 20.07
N PHE A 45 10.72 17.24 20.77
CA PHE A 45 12.05 17.76 21.10
C PHE A 45 12.79 16.89 22.12
N ALA A 46 12.07 16.25 23.06
CA ALA A 46 12.69 15.29 23.95
C ALA A 46 13.09 14.01 23.21
N LEU A 47 12.26 13.53 22.28
CA LEU A 47 12.55 12.40 21.42
C LEU A 47 13.75 12.68 20.50
N GLN A 48 13.84 13.87 19.94
CA GLN A 48 14.92 14.29 19.04
C GLN A 48 16.31 14.11 19.67
N LYS A 49 16.43 14.29 20.98
CA LYS A 49 17.71 14.10 21.70
C LYS A 49 18.11 12.63 21.85
N ARG A 50 17.18 11.69 21.63
CA ARG A 50 17.35 10.24 21.83
C ARG A 50 17.44 9.46 20.53
N VAL A 51 17.00 10.05 19.42
CA VAL A 51 16.99 9.40 18.11
C VAL A 51 18.18 9.85 17.29
N ASP A 52 19.07 8.90 16.98
CA ASP A 52 20.09 9.10 15.96
C ASP A 52 19.51 8.80 14.58
N MET A 53 19.56 9.78 13.67
CA MET A 53 19.08 9.67 12.29
C MET A 53 20.22 9.40 11.29
N THR A 54 21.42 9.07 11.76
CA THR A 54 22.55 8.75 10.89
C THR A 54 22.20 7.58 9.97
N GLY A 55 22.38 7.78 8.67
CA GLY A 55 22.05 6.78 7.64
C GLY A 55 20.57 6.74 7.24
N TYR A 56 19.71 7.59 7.81
CA TYR A 56 18.30 7.64 7.41
C TYR A 56 18.15 8.24 6.01
N ASN A 57 17.35 7.60 5.17
CA ASN A 57 16.93 8.17 3.90
C ASN A 57 15.83 9.24 4.10
N ASP A 58 15.48 9.97 3.03
CA ASP A 58 14.52 11.09 3.14
C ASP A 58 13.13 10.65 3.60
N TYR A 59 12.73 9.41 3.33
CA TYR A 59 11.49 8.84 3.85
C TYR A 59 11.56 8.65 5.37
N GLN A 60 12.63 8.03 5.86
CA GLN A 60 12.84 7.73 7.28
C GLN A 60 12.99 9.00 8.12
N LYS A 61 13.53 10.08 7.55
CA LYS A 61 13.60 11.40 8.21
C LYS A 61 12.21 11.96 8.56
N ARG A 62 11.12 11.44 7.97
CA ARG A 62 9.75 11.80 8.32
C ARG A 62 9.22 11.15 9.61
N LEU A 63 10.07 10.42 10.35
CA LEU A 63 9.74 9.76 11.62
C LEU A 63 8.85 10.61 12.54
N TYR A 64 9.24 11.87 12.79
CA TYR A 64 8.49 12.74 13.71
C TYR A 64 7.08 13.05 13.21
N GLY A 65 6.88 13.15 11.89
CA GLY A 65 5.55 13.34 11.29
C GLY A 65 4.68 12.09 11.40
N PHE A 66 5.25 10.89 11.30
CA PHE A 66 4.51 9.65 11.54
C PHE A 66 4.13 9.48 13.01
N ILE A 67 5.04 9.84 13.92
CA ILE A 67 4.76 9.81 15.35
C ILE A 67 3.66 10.82 15.71
N SER A 68 3.65 12.01 15.11
CA SER A 68 2.63 13.02 15.39
C SER A 68 1.22 12.58 14.99
N GLU A 69 1.07 11.74 13.96
CA GLU A 69 -0.25 11.21 13.55
C GLU A 69 -0.87 10.35 14.66
N ILE A 70 -0.08 9.47 15.28
CA ILE A 70 -0.52 8.66 16.41
C ILE A 70 -0.78 9.56 17.63
N LEU A 71 0.13 10.50 17.91
CA LEU A 71 0.01 11.40 19.05
C LEU A 71 -1.19 12.34 18.96
N LEU A 72 -1.63 12.73 17.75
CA LEU A 72 -2.86 13.49 17.56
C LEU A 72 -4.06 12.72 18.11
N MET A 73 -4.21 11.44 17.75
CA MET A 73 -5.30 10.60 18.26
C MET A 73 -5.23 10.43 19.77
N VAL A 74 -4.02 10.24 20.31
CA VAL A 74 -3.79 10.13 21.76
C VAL A 74 -4.23 11.39 22.49
N TYR A 75 -3.85 12.57 21.97
CA TYR A 75 -4.25 13.84 22.55
C TYR A 75 -5.77 14.04 22.52
N LEU A 76 -6.42 13.72 21.40
CA LEU A 76 -7.87 13.85 21.26
C LEU A 76 -8.63 12.95 22.24
N GLN A 77 -8.24 11.69 22.38
CA GLN A 77 -8.92 10.73 23.26
C GLN A 77 -8.68 11.02 24.74
N HIS A 78 -7.44 11.32 25.12
CA HIS A 78 -7.10 11.61 26.52
C HIS A 78 -7.83 12.84 27.05
N ASN A 79 -7.92 13.90 26.26
CA ASN A 79 -8.60 15.15 26.64
C ASN A 79 -10.12 15.10 26.44
N HIS A 80 -10.68 13.95 26.08
CA HIS A 80 -12.12 13.75 25.86
C HIS A 80 -12.74 14.79 24.92
N LEU A 81 -12.02 15.15 23.86
CA LEU A 81 -12.45 16.18 22.93
C LEU A 81 -13.57 15.63 22.03
N ARG A 82 -14.55 16.49 21.71
CA ARG A 82 -15.59 16.14 20.74
C ARG A 82 -15.04 16.32 19.34
N VAL A 83 -14.85 15.20 18.64
CA VAL A 83 -14.34 15.16 17.27
C VAL A 83 -15.50 14.93 16.30
N TYR A 84 -15.50 15.66 15.20
CA TYR A 84 -16.33 15.38 14.04
C TYR A 84 -15.40 14.92 12.91
N GLU A 85 -15.57 13.68 12.46
CA GLU A 85 -14.75 13.06 11.41
C GLU A 85 -15.31 13.43 10.03
N CYS A 86 -14.42 13.84 9.13
CA CYS A 86 -14.76 14.21 7.76
C CYS A 86 -14.04 13.29 6.78
N ASP A 87 -14.73 12.91 5.70
CA ASP A 87 -14.11 12.18 4.59
C ASP A 87 -13.07 13.05 3.88
N VAL A 88 -11.93 12.44 3.56
CA VAL A 88 -10.85 13.06 2.79
C VAL A 88 -10.71 12.34 1.46
N ALA A 89 -10.80 13.10 0.37
CA ALA A 89 -10.56 12.58 -0.97
C ALA A 89 -9.10 12.76 -1.37
N VAL A 90 -8.47 11.69 -1.87
CA VAL A 90 -7.19 11.78 -2.57
C VAL A 90 -7.46 12.12 -4.03
N ILE A 91 -6.91 13.24 -4.51
CA ILE A 91 -7.10 13.70 -5.88
C ILE A 91 -5.87 13.36 -6.71
N GLY A 92 -6.03 12.40 -7.62
CA GLY A 92 -4.99 11.99 -8.56
C GLY A 92 -3.98 11.02 -7.97
N GLU A 93 -3.29 10.32 -8.88
CA GLU A 93 -2.24 9.38 -8.51
C GLU A 93 -0.96 10.12 -8.13
N LYS A 94 -0.24 9.62 -7.13
CA LYS A 94 1.06 10.21 -6.75
C LYS A 94 2.04 10.10 -7.91
N LYS A 95 2.82 11.15 -8.13
CA LYS A 95 3.81 11.21 -9.21
C LYS A 95 4.74 10.01 -9.18
N GLU A 96 5.22 9.61 -8.01
CA GLU A 96 6.16 8.50 -7.87
C GLU A 96 5.51 7.13 -8.15
N THR A 97 4.20 7.00 -7.88
CA THR A 97 3.42 5.79 -8.24
C THR A 97 3.32 5.68 -9.75
N ARG A 98 3.00 6.78 -10.43
CA ARG A 98 2.98 6.84 -11.91
C ARG A 98 4.35 6.52 -12.51
N GLU A 99 5.42 7.15 -12.03
CA GLU A 99 6.79 6.87 -12.51
C GLU A 99 7.19 5.41 -12.28
N THR A 100 6.67 4.77 -11.23
CA THR A 100 6.91 3.35 -10.97
C THR A 100 6.17 2.47 -11.96
N LEU A 101 4.91 2.78 -12.27
CA LEU A 101 4.13 2.07 -13.29
C LEU A 101 4.74 2.22 -14.68
N ASP A 102 5.15 3.44 -15.05
CA ASP A 102 5.81 3.72 -16.33
C ASP A 102 7.09 2.88 -16.48
N ALA A 103 7.93 2.85 -15.44
CA ALA A 103 9.15 2.04 -15.44
C ALA A 103 8.86 0.53 -15.53
N ILE A 104 7.85 0.02 -14.81
CA ILE A 104 7.42 -1.37 -14.93
C ILE A 104 6.96 -1.66 -16.36
N GLY A 105 6.20 -0.75 -16.97
CA GLY A 105 5.72 -0.90 -18.35
C GLY A 105 6.86 -0.99 -19.37
N LEU A 106 7.90 -0.15 -19.23
CA LEU A 106 9.09 -0.23 -20.07
C LEU A 106 9.79 -1.59 -19.96
N TYR A 107 9.98 -2.09 -18.74
CA TYR A 107 10.56 -3.42 -18.52
C TYR A 107 9.70 -4.56 -19.10
N MET A 108 8.37 -4.43 -19.05
CA MET A 108 7.47 -5.42 -19.67
C MET A 108 7.56 -5.38 -21.20
N ALA A 109 7.60 -4.18 -21.79
CA ALA A 109 7.74 -4.02 -23.24
C ALA A 109 9.05 -4.64 -23.76
N GLU A 110 10.13 -4.56 -22.96
CA GLU A 110 11.44 -5.17 -23.26
C GLU A 110 11.51 -6.69 -23.01
N GLY A 111 10.49 -7.30 -22.43
CA GLY A 111 10.54 -8.72 -22.06
C GLY A 111 11.36 -9.03 -20.81
N ASN A 112 11.52 -8.05 -19.91
CA ASN A 112 12.38 -8.12 -18.74
C ASN A 112 11.59 -8.01 -17.41
N PRO A 113 10.77 -9.01 -17.05
CA PRO A 113 9.98 -8.99 -15.83
C PRO A 113 10.83 -8.98 -14.56
N GLU A 114 12.04 -9.56 -14.58
CA GLU A 114 12.93 -9.53 -13.41
C GLU A 114 13.50 -8.12 -13.17
N GLY A 115 13.77 -7.37 -14.24
CA GLY A 115 14.09 -5.94 -14.18
C GLY A 115 12.98 -5.14 -13.52
N ALA A 116 11.72 -5.36 -13.93
CA ALA A 116 10.55 -4.72 -13.33
C ALA A 116 10.44 -5.00 -11.83
N LYS A 117 10.59 -6.27 -11.41
CA LYS A 117 10.55 -6.64 -9.98
C LYS A 117 11.68 -5.99 -9.18
N ASN A 118 12.90 -5.99 -9.71
CA ASN A 118 14.04 -5.40 -9.03
C ASN A 118 13.90 -3.88 -8.90
N TYR A 119 13.37 -3.21 -9.92
CA TYR A 119 13.02 -1.80 -9.85
C TYR A 119 11.97 -1.54 -8.78
N PHE A 120 10.85 -2.28 -8.79
CA PHE A 120 9.80 -2.15 -7.79
C PHE A 120 10.34 -2.38 -6.37
N ARG A 121 11.12 -3.45 -6.13
CA ARG A 121 11.76 -3.74 -4.83
C ARG A 121 12.63 -2.58 -4.35
N LYS A 122 13.38 -1.94 -5.25
CA LYS A 122 14.21 -0.76 -4.93
C LYS A 122 13.36 0.42 -4.48
N ILE A 123 12.23 0.67 -5.14
CA ILE A 123 11.29 1.74 -4.75
C ILE A 123 10.62 1.39 -3.41
N TYR A 124 10.09 0.17 -3.27
CA TYR A 124 9.42 -0.29 -2.06
C TYR A 124 10.31 -0.21 -0.81
N ARG A 125 11.60 -0.55 -0.92
CA ARG A 125 12.57 -0.38 0.18
C ARG A 125 12.75 1.07 0.61
N LYS A 126 12.65 2.02 -0.32
CA LYS A 126 12.76 3.45 -0.02
C LYS A 126 11.45 4.03 0.49
N ARG A 127 10.32 3.53 -0.02
CA ARG A 127 8.97 4.03 0.25
C ARG A 127 8.01 2.85 0.47
N PRO A 128 7.96 2.28 1.68
CA PRO A 128 7.11 1.12 1.97
C PRO A 128 5.60 1.43 1.88
N ASP A 129 5.20 2.68 2.07
CA ASP A 129 3.81 3.15 2.00
C ASP A 129 3.27 3.31 0.56
N ILE A 130 4.07 3.00 -0.47
CA ILE A 130 3.65 3.14 -1.88
C ILE A 130 2.49 2.20 -2.25
N LEU A 131 2.31 1.09 -1.54
CA LEU A 131 1.22 0.13 -1.74
C LEU A 131 -0.05 0.44 -0.91
N MET A 132 -0.02 1.47 -0.07
CA MET A 132 -1.20 1.89 0.68
C MET A 132 -2.25 2.49 -0.27
N GLU A 133 -3.54 2.39 0.10
CA GLU A 133 -4.66 2.83 -0.76
C GLU A 133 -4.58 4.32 -1.12
N ALA A 134 -4.09 5.16 -0.21
CA ALA A 134 -3.87 6.58 -0.46
C ALA A 134 -2.63 6.88 -1.34
N SER A 135 -1.83 5.87 -1.70
CA SER A 135 -0.63 5.98 -2.54
C SER A 135 -0.77 5.29 -3.89
N ASP A 136 -1.55 4.21 -3.96
CA ASP A 136 -1.88 3.45 -5.17
C ASP A 136 -3.39 3.54 -5.37
N THR A 137 -3.86 4.73 -5.75
CA THR A 137 -5.30 5.04 -5.78
C THR A 137 -6.04 4.22 -6.82
N GLY A 138 -5.38 3.87 -7.93
CA GLY A 138 -5.90 2.95 -8.95
C GLY A 138 -5.73 1.47 -8.63
N GLY A 139 -4.99 1.11 -7.58
CA GLY A 139 -4.66 -0.28 -7.24
C GLY A 139 -3.74 -0.98 -8.26
N GLU A 140 -3.12 -0.23 -9.17
CA GLU A 140 -2.36 -0.78 -10.30
C GLU A 140 -1.02 -1.38 -9.85
N LEU A 141 -0.38 -0.82 -8.81
CA LEU A 141 0.83 -1.42 -8.25
C LEU A 141 0.51 -2.75 -7.57
N LYS A 142 -0.62 -2.88 -6.87
CA LYS A 142 -1.08 -4.18 -6.33
C LYS A 142 -1.31 -5.20 -7.44
N LEU A 143 -1.91 -4.78 -8.57
CA LEU A 143 -2.08 -5.64 -9.73
C LEU A 143 -0.74 -6.01 -10.38
N CYS A 144 0.27 -5.13 -10.39
CA CYS A 144 1.62 -5.45 -10.85
C CYS A 144 2.27 -6.54 -9.98
N LEU A 145 2.05 -6.53 -8.66
CA LEU A 145 2.54 -7.61 -7.78
C LEU A 145 1.90 -8.96 -8.13
N GLN A 146 0.59 -8.96 -8.37
CA GLN A 146 -0.11 -10.16 -8.85
C GLN A 146 0.46 -10.60 -10.20
N LEU A 147 0.64 -9.68 -11.15
CA LEU A 147 1.25 -9.96 -12.45
C LEU A 147 2.62 -10.61 -12.29
N PHE A 148 3.50 -10.09 -11.42
CA PHE A 148 4.80 -10.71 -11.16
C PHE A 148 4.68 -12.17 -10.70
N ALA A 149 3.74 -12.47 -9.80
CA ALA A 149 3.49 -13.83 -9.34
C ALA A 149 2.96 -14.74 -10.46
N VAL A 150 2.11 -14.21 -11.34
CA VAL A 150 1.63 -14.94 -12.53
C VAL A 150 2.78 -15.26 -13.47
N LEU A 151 3.63 -14.29 -13.81
CA LEU A 151 4.77 -14.49 -14.71
C LEU A 151 5.76 -15.51 -14.14
N ASP A 152 6.02 -15.49 -12.83
CA ASP A 152 6.85 -16.49 -12.16
C ASP A 152 6.26 -17.89 -12.25
N ARG A 153 4.94 -18.01 -12.06
CA ARG A 153 4.23 -19.28 -12.17
C ARG A 153 4.23 -19.81 -13.61
N GLU A 154 4.05 -18.94 -14.59
CA GLU A 154 4.13 -19.31 -16.01
C GLU A 154 5.52 -19.82 -16.39
N ASP A 155 6.59 -19.11 -16.00
CA ASP A 155 7.95 -19.56 -16.24
C ASP A 155 8.22 -20.92 -15.58
N ALA A 156 7.74 -21.13 -14.36
CA ALA A 156 7.91 -22.39 -13.64
C ALA A 156 7.14 -23.56 -14.28
N GLN A 157 5.92 -23.32 -14.80
CA GLN A 157 5.05 -24.35 -15.35
C GLN A 157 5.29 -24.64 -16.82
N TYR A 158 5.65 -23.63 -17.61
CA TYR A 158 5.74 -23.72 -19.07
C TYR A 158 7.13 -23.39 -19.63
N GLY A 159 8.11 -23.03 -18.80
CA GLY A 159 9.47 -22.64 -19.21
C GLY A 159 9.57 -21.26 -19.87
N THR A 160 8.44 -20.58 -20.05
CA THR A 160 8.33 -19.24 -20.63
C THR A 160 7.09 -18.54 -20.09
N ASN A 161 7.12 -17.20 -20.07
CA ASN A 161 6.00 -16.37 -19.66
C ASN A 161 5.50 -15.50 -20.83
N ARG A 162 4.31 -14.91 -20.67
CA ARG A 162 3.64 -14.12 -21.72
C ARG A 162 4.37 -12.84 -22.15
N VAL A 163 5.36 -12.39 -21.38
CA VAL A 163 6.11 -11.14 -21.63
C VAL A 163 7.50 -11.42 -22.23
N LYS A 164 8.03 -12.64 -22.10
CA LYS A 164 9.44 -13.02 -22.37
C LYS A 164 9.92 -12.77 -23.81
N ASN A 165 9.00 -12.67 -24.77
CA ASN A 165 9.32 -12.36 -26.17
C ASN A 165 9.25 -10.86 -26.51
N GLY A 166 9.09 -10.00 -25.50
CA GLY A 166 8.88 -8.56 -25.66
C GLY A 166 7.44 -8.21 -26.09
N GLY A 167 7.17 -6.91 -26.18
CA GLY A 167 5.87 -6.38 -26.62
C GLY A 167 4.75 -6.45 -25.58
N GLY A 168 5.08 -6.69 -24.30
CA GLY A 168 4.09 -6.66 -23.23
C GLY A 168 3.64 -5.23 -22.93
N ASP A 169 2.43 -4.86 -23.37
CA ASP A 169 1.79 -3.62 -22.95
C ASP A 169 1.25 -3.76 -21.51
N LEU A 170 1.66 -2.85 -20.62
CA LEU A 170 1.27 -2.95 -19.21
C LEU A 170 -0.25 -2.82 -19.04
N SER A 171 -0.91 -1.98 -19.82
CA SER A 171 -2.35 -1.76 -19.68
C SER A 171 -3.13 -3.03 -20.05
N GLU A 172 -2.73 -3.70 -21.14
CA GLU A 172 -3.29 -5.00 -21.54
C GLU A 172 -3.02 -6.09 -20.50
N LEU A 173 -1.79 -6.16 -19.96
CA LEU A 173 -1.43 -7.11 -18.90
C LEU A 173 -2.27 -6.89 -17.64
N LEU A 174 -2.46 -5.65 -17.21
CA LEU A 174 -3.29 -5.32 -16.05
C LEU A 174 -4.77 -5.61 -16.31
N ALA A 175 -5.28 -5.39 -17.53
CA ALA A 175 -6.63 -5.76 -17.92
C ALA A 175 -6.84 -7.28 -17.83
N PHE A 176 -5.86 -8.07 -18.30
CA PHE A 176 -5.87 -9.52 -18.18
C PHE A 176 -5.89 -9.99 -16.70
N ILE A 177 -5.12 -9.36 -15.82
CA ILE A 177 -5.15 -9.67 -14.38
C ILE A 177 -6.52 -9.34 -13.76
N LYS A 178 -7.12 -8.21 -14.13
CA LYS A 178 -8.48 -7.84 -13.68
C LYS A 178 -9.52 -8.87 -14.12
N GLU A 179 -9.44 -9.35 -15.38
CA GLU A 179 -10.36 -10.38 -15.88
C GLU A 179 -10.14 -11.73 -15.18
N SER A 180 -8.89 -12.10 -14.90
CA SER A 180 -8.56 -13.30 -14.11
C SER A 180 -9.16 -13.23 -12.70
N ASN A 181 -9.09 -12.06 -12.05
CA ASN A 181 -9.71 -11.82 -10.75
C ASN A 181 -11.23 -11.94 -10.79
N ARG A 182 -11.87 -11.42 -11.85
CA ARG A 182 -13.31 -11.57 -12.08
C ARG A 182 -13.69 -13.03 -12.27
N ALA A 183 -12.96 -13.78 -13.08
CA ALA A 183 -13.18 -15.20 -13.32
C ALA A 183 -13.09 -16.02 -12.02
N ALA A 184 -12.06 -15.77 -11.21
CA ALA A 184 -11.92 -16.41 -9.90
C ALA A 184 -13.10 -16.07 -8.96
N GLN A 185 -13.58 -14.81 -8.98
CA GLN A 185 -14.69 -14.37 -8.13
C GLN A 185 -16.01 -15.05 -8.52
N GLN A 186 -16.25 -15.19 -9.82
CA GLN A 186 -17.43 -15.89 -10.35
C GLN A 186 -17.35 -17.39 -10.03
N CYS A 187 -16.18 -17.99 -10.23
CA CYS A 187 -15.93 -19.39 -9.91
C CYS A 187 -16.19 -19.68 -8.42
N ALA A 188 -15.76 -18.79 -7.52
CA ALA A 188 -16.03 -18.90 -6.08
C ALA A 188 -17.52 -18.82 -5.72
N LYS A 189 -18.35 -18.21 -6.59
CA LYS A 189 -19.81 -18.13 -6.46
C LYS A 189 -20.53 -19.26 -7.21
N GLY A 190 -19.80 -20.21 -7.81
CA GLY A 190 -20.35 -21.36 -8.54
C GLY A 190 -20.54 -21.14 -10.04
N ASP A 191 -20.13 -20.00 -10.60
CA ASP A 191 -20.16 -19.74 -12.05
C ASP A 191 -18.76 -19.91 -12.65
N GLU A 192 -18.54 -21.03 -13.35
CA GLU A 192 -17.26 -21.41 -13.95
C GLU A 192 -17.14 -21.03 -15.44
N ALA A 193 -18.14 -20.34 -16.02
CA ALA A 193 -18.19 -20.12 -17.47
C ALA A 193 -16.97 -19.33 -17.98
N LEU A 194 -16.66 -18.21 -17.34
CA LEU A 194 -15.52 -17.35 -17.70
C LEU A 194 -14.18 -18.06 -17.45
N TRP A 195 -14.06 -18.77 -16.32
CA TRP A 195 -12.88 -19.56 -15.98
C TRP A 195 -12.56 -20.59 -17.08
N LYS A 196 -13.57 -21.37 -17.52
CA LYS A 196 -13.40 -22.37 -18.57
C LYS A 196 -13.10 -21.75 -19.93
N ALA A 197 -13.70 -20.61 -20.24
CA ALA A 197 -13.43 -19.88 -21.48
C ALA A 197 -11.96 -19.43 -21.55
N MET A 198 -11.44 -18.82 -20.48
CA MET A 198 -10.04 -18.38 -20.40
C MET A 198 -9.04 -19.53 -20.54
N LEU A 199 -9.32 -20.69 -19.94
CA LEU A 199 -8.48 -21.89 -20.09
C LEU A 199 -8.47 -22.45 -21.52
N THR A 200 -9.55 -22.25 -22.27
CA THR A 200 -9.68 -22.72 -23.65
C THR A 200 -8.89 -21.83 -24.62
N GLU A 201 -8.82 -20.53 -24.33
CA GLU A 201 -8.10 -19.54 -25.14
C GLU A 201 -6.58 -19.73 -25.07
N ASP A 202 -6.04 -19.79 -23.85
CA ASP A 202 -4.63 -20.10 -23.61
C ASP A 202 -4.50 -20.91 -22.31
N LYS A 203 -3.86 -22.07 -22.40
CA LYS A 203 -3.61 -22.91 -21.23
C LYS A 203 -2.79 -22.18 -20.17
N LYS A 204 -1.92 -21.23 -20.55
CA LYS A 204 -1.13 -20.43 -19.60
C LYS A 204 -1.98 -19.56 -18.68
N ASN A 205 -3.24 -19.31 -19.03
CA ASN A 205 -4.17 -18.57 -18.18
C ASN A 205 -4.47 -19.31 -16.87
N GLU A 206 -4.25 -20.62 -16.81
CA GLU A 206 -4.34 -21.40 -15.57
C GLU A 206 -3.50 -20.78 -14.44
N ALA A 207 -2.26 -20.38 -14.73
CA ALA A 207 -1.38 -19.75 -13.74
C ALA A 207 -1.99 -18.47 -13.15
N ALA A 208 -2.63 -17.65 -13.99
CA ALA A 208 -3.27 -16.40 -13.56
C ALA A 208 -4.51 -16.65 -12.71
N LEU A 209 -5.34 -17.61 -13.14
CA LEU A 209 -6.57 -18.00 -12.45
C LEU A 209 -6.30 -18.61 -11.08
N GLU A 210 -5.28 -19.46 -10.95
CA GLU A 210 -4.88 -20.06 -9.67
C GLU A 210 -4.36 -19.02 -8.67
N ILE A 211 -3.53 -18.08 -9.13
CA ILE A 211 -3.05 -16.97 -8.29
C ILE A 211 -4.22 -16.09 -7.85
N ALA A 212 -5.14 -15.74 -8.75
CA ALA A 212 -6.33 -14.96 -8.43
C ALA A 212 -7.20 -15.64 -7.37
N LEU A 213 -7.46 -16.94 -7.51
CA LEU A 213 -8.23 -17.72 -6.54
C LEU A 213 -7.53 -17.81 -5.17
N HIS A 214 -6.20 -17.95 -5.16
CA HIS A 214 -5.42 -17.94 -3.93
C HIS A 214 -5.55 -16.60 -3.19
N LEU A 215 -5.36 -15.47 -3.89
CA LEU A 215 -5.47 -14.14 -3.30
C LEU A 215 -6.86 -13.87 -2.72
N GLN A 216 -7.93 -14.31 -3.39
CA GLN A 216 -9.29 -14.19 -2.86
C GLN A 216 -9.48 -14.95 -1.54
N ARG A 217 -8.90 -16.14 -1.42
CA ARG A 217 -8.98 -16.93 -0.18
C ARG A 217 -8.22 -16.27 0.97
N GLU A 218 -7.09 -15.62 0.69
CA GLU A 218 -6.35 -14.87 1.72
C GLU A 218 -7.10 -13.61 2.17
N ILE A 219 -7.74 -12.89 1.25
CA ILE A 219 -8.58 -11.73 1.59
C ILE A 219 -9.77 -12.15 2.45
N ALA A 220 -10.40 -13.30 2.17
CA ALA A 220 -11.54 -13.78 2.96
C ALA A 220 -11.19 -14.23 4.39
N LYS A 221 -9.90 -14.36 4.73
CA LYS A 221 -9.42 -14.72 6.08
C LYS A 221 -9.11 -13.49 6.96
N GLN A 222 -9.01 -12.31 6.35
CA GLN A 222 -8.74 -11.03 7.04
C GLN A 222 -10.06 -10.41 7.52
#